data_AF-A0A970F6W0-F1
#
_entry.id   AF-A0A970F6W0-F1
#
_cell.length_a   1.000
_cell.length_b   1.000
_cell.length_c   1.000
_cell.angle_alpha   90.00
_cell.angle_beta   90.00
_cell.angle_gamma   90.00
#
_symmetry.space_group_name_H-M   'P 1'
#
loop_
_entity.id
_entity.type
_entity.pdbx_description
1 polymer ?
#
loop_
_entity_poly.entity_id
_entity_poly.type
_entity_poly.pdbx_seq_one_letter_code
_entity_poly.pdbx_strand_id
1 'polypeptide(L)' 'RWLEGFANVDQSVEKTVESIRTHPLISKDVEVRGFVINPHTGKLRVVG' A
#
# COMPACT_ATOMS: atom_id res chain seq x y z
N ARG A 1 -18.29 -12.21 0.22
CA ARG A 1 -18.33 -11.13 1.22
C ARG A 1 -17.42 -10.01 0.68
N TRP A 2 -17.99 -8.92 0.14
CA TRP A 2 -17.27 -7.91 -0.67
C TRP A 2 -17.14 -6.54 0.03
N LEU A 3 -17.65 -6.43 1.27
CA LEU A 3 -17.72 -5.21 2.08
C LEU A 3 -17.20 -5.46 3.50
N GLU A 4 -16.11 -6.20 3.65
CA GLU A 4 -15.28 -5.99 4.84
C GLU A 4 -14.46 -4.74 4.55
N GLY A 5 -14.98 -3.59 4.99
CA GLY A 5 -14.21 -2.35 4.97
C GLY A 5 -12.84 -2.62 5.58
N PHE A 6 -11.80 -2.06 4.96
CA PHE A 6 -10.44 -2.20 5.45
C PHE A 6 -10.41 -1.74 6.92
N ALA A 7 -10.27 -2.68 7.86
CA ALA A 7 -10.23 -2.34 9.28
C ALA A 7 -9.09 -1.35 9.57
N ASN A 8 -8.03 -1.43 8.76
CA ASN A 8 -6.95 -0.46 8.73
C ASN A 8 -6.41 -0.34 7.28
N VAL A 9 -6.55 0.85 6.69
CA VAL A 9 -6.07 1.15 5.32
C VAL A 9 -4.54 1.02 5.25
N ASP A 10 -3.82 1.39 6.31
CA ASP A 10 -2.36 1.32 6.35
C ASP A 10 -1.90 -0.13 6.23
N GLN A 11 -2.49 -1.05 7.00
CA GLN A 11 -2.17 -2.48 6.90
C GLN A 11 -2.47 -3.06 5.51
N SER A 12 -3.52 -2.56 4.84
CA SER A 12 -3.83 -2.99 3.48
C SER A 12 -2.74 -2.56 2.51
N VAL A 13 -2.28 -1.31 2.62
CA VAL A 13 -1.21 -0.77 1.77
C VAL A 13 0.10 -1.50 2.06
N GLU A 14 0.46 -1.74 3.33
CA GLU A 14 1.66 -2.50 3.71
C GLU A 14 1.68 -3.90 3.10
N LYS A 15 0.57 -4.65 3.21
CA LYS A 15 0.46 -5.99 2.63
C LYS A 15 0.60 -5.99 1.11
N THR A 16 0.04 -4.99 0.45
CA THR A 16 0.17 -4.85 -1.01
C THR A 16 1.61 -4.49 -1.41
N VAL A 17 2.25 -3.56 -0.71
CA VAL A 17 3.65 -3.19 -0.92
C VAL A 17 4.55 -4.41 -0.77
N GLU A 18 4.37 -5.19 0.30
CA GLU A 18 5.16 -6.40 0.54
C GLU A 18 4.94 -7.45 -0.56
N SER A 19 3.69 -7.64 -0.99
CA SER A 19 3.37 -8.60 -2.06
C SER A 19 4.01 -8.23 -3.39
N ILE A 20 4.06 -6.93 -3.72
CA ILE A 20 4.71 -6.45 -4.94
C ILE A 20 6.23 -6.57 -4.81
N ARG A 21 6.80 -6.08 -3.70
CA ARG A 21 8.25 -6.11 -3.44
C ARG A 21 8.83 -7.51 -3.44
N THR A 22 8.08 -8.51 -2.98
CA THR A 22 8.53 -9.91 -2.90
C THR A 22 8.25 -10.72 -4.17
N HIS A 23 7.52 -10.15 -5.14
CA HIS A 23 7.13 -10.88 -6.33
C HIS A 23 8.37 -11.21 -7.20
N PRO A 24 8.55 -12.45 -7.67
CA PRO A 24 9.71 -12.87 -8.48
C PRO A 24 9.94 -12.09 -9.79
N LEU A 25 8.97 -11.29 -10.21
CA LEU A 25 9.01 -10.47 -11.43
C LEU A 25 9.42 -9.02 -11.17
N ILE A 26 9.46 -8.60 -9.90
CA ILE A 26 9.94 -7.27 -9.53
C ILE A 26 11.44 -7.36 -9.27
N SER A 27 12.20 -6.55 -10.02
CA SER A 27 13.65 -6.50 -9.87
C SER A 27 14.05 -5.87 -8.53
N LYS A 28 15.15 -6.35 -7.94
CA LYS A 28 15.59 -5.93 -6.59
C LYS A 28 16.04 -4.46 -6.52
N ASP A 29 16.35 -3.89 -7.66
CA ASP A 29 16.73 -2.49 -7.90
C ASP A 29 15.52 -1.54 -8.02
N VAL A 30 14.29 -2.08 -8.08
CA VAL A 30 13.06 -1.27 -8.08
C VAL A 30 12.59 -1.05 -6.65
N GLU A 31 12.43 0.22 -6.28
CA GLU A 31 11.88 0.60 -4.99
C GLU A 31 10.34 0.65 -5.03
N VAL A 32 9.70 -0.02 -4.07
CA VAL A 32 8.24 -0.04 -3.90
C VAL A 32 7.91 0.71 -2.60
N ARG A 33 7.04 1.73 -2.67
CA ARG A 33 6.59 2.51 -1.51
C ARG A 33 5.07 2.58 -1.44
N GLY A 34 4.52 2.60 -0.23
CA GLY A 34 3.09 2.74 0.02
C GLY A 34 2.69 4.16 0.41
N PHE A 35 1.53 4.62 -0.07
CA PHE A 35 0.97 5.91 0.30
C PHE A 35 -0.53 5.82 0.54
N VAL A 36 -1.02 6.66 1.45
CA VAL A 36 -2.45 6.89 1.69
C VAL A 36 -2.77 8.35 1.39
N ILE A 37 -3.79 8.57 0.57
CA ILE A 37 -4.30 9.90 0.23
C ILE A 37 -5.50 10.24 1.10
N ASN A 38 -5.49 11.42 1.70
CA ASN A 38 -6.67 11.97 2.35
C ASN A 38 -7.62 12.54 1.26
N PRO A 39 -8.84 11.99 1.10
CA PRO A 39 -9.72 12.37 -0.02
C PRO A 39 -10.29 13.79 0.09
N HIS A 40 -10.28 14.41 1.28
CA HIS A 40 -10.81 15.75 1.50
C HIS A 40 -9.75 16.84 1.36
N THR A 41 -8.50 16.54 1.71
CA THR A 41 -7.40 17.52 1.73
C THR A 41 -6.35 17.29 0.64
N GLY A 42 -6.36 16.13 -0.01
CA GLY A 42 -5.35 15.71 -0.98
C GLY A 42 -3.98 15.39 -0.38
N LYS A 43 -3.81 15.49 0.94
CA LYS A 43 -2.53 15.19 1.60
C LYS A 43 -2.18 13.71 1.45
N LEU A 44 -0.95 13.45 1.02
CA LEU A 44 -0.36 12.11 0.96
C LEU A 44 0.43 11.86 2.25
N ARG A 45 0.31 10.65 2.78
CA ARG A 45 1.14 10.15 3.88
C ARG A 45 1.81 8.86 3.45
N VAL A 46 3.09 8.73 3.76
CA VAL A 46 3.85 7.49 3.58
C VAL A 46 3.33 6.44 4.56
N VAL A 47 3.13 5.22 4.05
CA VAL A 47 2.91 4.01 4.84
C VAL A 47 4.13 3.13 4.59
N GLY A 48 4.86 2.82 5.65
CA GLY A 48 6.19 2.21 5.59
C GLY A 48 6.37 1.14 6.65
#